data_AF-A0A1X4I5Y5-F1
#
_entry.id   AF-A0A1X4I5Y5-F1
#
_cell.length_a   1.000
_cell.length_b   1.000
_cell.length_c   1.000
_cell.angle_alpha   90.00
_cell.angle_beta   90.00
_cell.angle_gamma   90.00
#
_symmetry.space_group_name_H-M   'P 1'
#
loop_
_entity.id
_entity.type
_entity.pdbx_description
1 polymer ?
#
loop_
_entity_poly.entity_id
_entity_poly.type
_entity_poly.pdbx_seq_one_letter_code
_entity_poly.pdbx_strand_id
1 'polypeptide(L)'
;REFIDDLLYGRSDLGRLAERAERFGLRLSHAHAVAVARGAVAYDDGDPVPRQVERALISRFGDRSILLTTKDGRLLCIAPGHQEDVLTYFAKQAYAATDGGQVAIGRPQSGPGGVVQSYEEALSSLEIAERLGFDDPVLRAADLLVYPVLARDRQAMADLVRNTLGPLTTARGGAVPLLDTLTAYFDSGCVAAEAARRLSLSVRALTYRLERIHKLTGANPSDASHRYMLQTAVIGARLLDWPAGEL
;
A
#
# COMPACT_ATOMS: atom_id res chain seq x y z
N ARG A 1 -6.39 -24.30 2.45
CA ARG A 1 -7.15 -23.33 3.26
C ARG A 1 -6.77 -23.44 4.74
N GLU A 2 -7.09 -24.51 5.46
CA GLU A 2 -6.78 -24.65 6.91
C GLU A 2 -5.30 -24.37 7.28
N PHE A 3 -4.32 -24.94 6.54
CA PHE A 3 -2.89 -24.67 6.80
C PHE A 3 -2.51 -23.18 6.66
N ILE A 4 -3.06 -22.48 5.67
CA ILE A 4 -2.79 -21.06 5.44
C ILE A 4 -3.44 -20.21 6.53
N ASP A 5 -4.61 -20.61 7.02
CA ASP A 5 -5.25 -19.95 8.15
C ASP A 5 -4.48 -20.17 9.45
N ASP A 6 -3.98 -21.39 9.67
CA ASP A 6 -3.11 -21.70 10.79
C ASP A 6 -1.79 -20.92 10.72
N LEU A 7 -1.20 -20.82 9.53
CA LEU A 7 0.04 -20.08 9.25
C LEU A 7 -0.14 -18.58 9.47
N LEU A 8 -1.21 -17.99 8.95
CA LEU A 8 -1.43 -16.54 8.99
C LEU A 8 -2.02 -16.04 10.31
N TYR A 9 -2.74 -16.88 11.06
CA TYR A 9 -3.37 -16.47 12.32
C TYR A 9 -2.78 -17.16 13.56
N GLY A 10 -1.71 -17.94 13.41
CA GLY A 10 -0.97 -18.55 14.52
C GLY A 10 -1.80 -19.51 15.38
N ARG A 11 -2.82 -20.16 14.79
CA ARG A 11 -3.80 -20.99 15.54
C ARG A 11 -3.29 -22.39 15.88
N SER A 12 -2.03 -22.72 15.58
CA SER A 12 -1.46 -24.06 15.69
C SER A 12 -0.10 -24.06 16.38
N ASP A 13 0.24 -25.20 17.00
CA ASP A 13 1.58 -25.48 17.54
C ASP A 13 2.65 -25.34 16.45
N LEU A 14 3.74 -24.60 16.75
CA LEU A 14 4.80 -24.27 15.79
C LEU A 14 5.47 -25.51 15.19
N GLY A 15 5.59 -26.60 15.95
CA GLY A 15 6.18 -27.86 15.46
C GLY A 15 5.30 -28.53 14.42
N ARG A 16 3.99 -28.62 14.68
CA ARG A 16 3.01 -29.15 13.70
C ARG A 16 2.89 -28.28 12.46
N LEU A 17 2.97 -26.98 12.65
CA LEU A 17 2.92 -25.99 11.57
C LEU A 17 4.15 -26.08 10.66
N ALA A 18 5.34 -26.25 11.24
CA ALA A 18 6.58 -26.48 10.48
C ALA A 18 6.53 -27.79 9.68
N GLU A 19 6.06 -28.90 10.28
CA GLU A 19 5.94 -30.18 9.56
C GLU A 19 4.99 -30.08 8.35
N ARG A 20 3.86 -29.38 8.52
CA ARG A 20 2.93 -29.12 7.41
C ARG A 20 3.54 -28.20 6.37
N ALA A 21 4.27 -27.16 6.78
CA ALA A 21 4.94 -26.22 5.88
C ALA A 21 5.95 -26.90 4.96
N GLU A 22 6.73 -27.86 5.49
CA GLU A 22 7.69 -28.62 4.68
C GLU A 22 7.01 -29.43 3.57
N ARG A 23 5.80 -29.97 3.82
CA ARG A 23 5.00 -30.66 2.80
C ARG A 23 4.56 -29.74 1.65
N PHE A 24 4.50 -28.43 1.90
CA PHE A 24 4.25 -27.40 0.90
C PHE A 24 5.55 -26.73 0.39
N GLY A 25 6.71 -27.32 0.70
CA GLY A 25 8.01 -26.82 0.28
C GLY A 25 8.49 -25.57 1.03
N LEU A 26 7.79 -25.13 2.08
CA LEU A 26 8.14 -23.97 2.88
C LEU A 26 9.04 -24.40 4.05
N ARG A 27 10.22 -23.80 4.15
CA ARG A 27 11.15 -24.04 5.27
C ARG A 27 11.12 -22.88 6.24
N LEU A 28 10.22 -22.89 7.22
CA LEU A 28 9.97 -21.74 8.12
C LEU A 28 11.19 -21.24 8.91
N SER A 29 12.32 -21.97 8.90
CA SER A 29 13.62 -21.51 9.42
C SER A 29 14.30 -20.46 8.51
N HIS A 30 13.93 -20.37 7.25
CA HIS A 30 14.50 -19.44 6.26
C HIS A 30 13.62 -18.21 6.08
N ALA A 31 14.21 -17.16 5.47
CA ALA A 31 13.45 -16.00 5.05
C ALA A 31 12.43 -16.37 3.96
N HIS A 32 11.21 -15.86 4.09
CA HIS A 32 10.16 -15.96 3.08
C HIS A 32 9.61 -14.57 2.78
N ALA A 33 9.16 -14.38 1.55
CA ALA A 33 8.44 -13.20 1.13
C ALA A 33 7.08 -13.62 0.56
N VAL A 34 6.10 -12.74 0.69
CA VAL A 34 4.71 -12.95 0.28
C VAL A 34 4.30 -11.84 -0.67
N ALA A 35 3.78 -12.24 -1.83
CA ALA A 35 3.10 -11.35 -2.74
C ALA A 35 1.59 -11.57 -2.63
N VAL A 36 0.82 -10.48 -2.64
CA VAL A 36 -0.64 -10.47 -2.54
C VAL A 36 -1.20 -9.69 -3.72
N ALA A 37 -1.92 -10.38 -4.59
CA ALA A 37 -2.63 -9.79 -5.71
C ALA A 37 -4.09 -9.51 -5.34
N ARG A 38 -4.56 -8.31 -5.71
CA ARG A 38 -5.95 -7.85 -5.63
C ARG A 38 -6.42 -7.49 -7.04
N GLY A 39 -7.42 -8.21 -7.55
CA GLY A 39 -8.09 -7.89 -8.82
C GLY A 39 -9.28 -6.95 -8.60
N ALA A 40 -9.91 -6.51 -9.70
CA ALA A 40 -11.18 -5.76 -9.66
C ALA A 40 -12.34 -6.61 -9.10
N VAL A 41 -12.26 -7.93 -9.27
CA VAL A 41 -13.17 -8.92 -8.68
C VAL A 41 -12.36 -9.79 -7.71
N ALA A 42 -13.00 -10.19 -6.61
CA ALA A 42 -12.41 -11.11 -5.65
C ALA A 42 -12.13 -12.47 -6.30
N TYR A 43 -10.94 -13.02 -6.06
CA TYR A 43 -10.60 -14.36 -6.54
C TYR A 43 -11.26 -15.45 -5.69
N ASP A 44 -11.86 -16.45 -6.33
CA ASP A 44 -12.25 -17.73 -5.73
C ASP A 44 -11.36 -18.88 -6.27
N ASP A 45 -11.30 -20.01 -5.55
CA ASP A 45 -10.51 -21.19 -5.93
C ASP A 45 -11.01 -21.86 -7.22
N GLY A 46 -12.24 -21.54 -7.64
CA GLY A 46 -12.82 -21.96 -8.91
C GLY A 46 -12.38 -21.14 -10.12
N ASP A 47 -11.77 -19.96 -9.91
CA ASP A 47 -11.48 -19.02 -10.98
C ASP A 47 -10.35 -19.51 -11.90
N PRO A 48 -10.40 -19.14 -13.19
CA PRO A 48 -9.35 -19.49 -14.14
C PRO A 48 -8.01 -18.81 -13.80
N VAL A 49 -8.06 -17.63 -13.16
CA VAL A 49 -6.87 -16.81 -12.90
C VAL A 49 -5.87 -17.49 -11.97
N PRO A 50 -6.22 -17.94 -10.74
CA PRO A 50 -5.29 -18.69 -9.89
C PRO A 50 -4.62 -19.86 -10.62
N ARG A 51 -5.39 -20.67 -11.37
CA ARG A 51 -4.87 -21.83 -12.12
C ARG A 51 -3.94 -21.43 -13.26
N GLN A 52 -4.24 -20.33 -13.96
CA GLN A 52 -3.39 -19.80 -15.02
C GLN A 52 -2.06 -19.33 -14.46
N VAL A 53 -2.09 -18.57 -13.35
CA VAL A 53 -0.89 -18.05 -12.68
C VAL A 53 -0.05 -19.20 -12.12
N GLU A 54 -0.68 -20.21 -11.50
CA GLU A 54 -0.02 -21.42 -11.01
C GLU A 54 0.73 -22.16 -12.12
N ARG A 55 0.06 -22.44 -13.24
CA ARG A 55 0.68 -23.10 -14.40
C ARG A 55 1.87 -22.30 -14.94
N ALA A 56 1.74 -20.98 -14.99
CA ALA A 56 2.82 -20.11 -15.46
C ALA A 56 4.03 -20.14 -14.52
N LEU A 57 3.82 -20.16 -13.20
CA LEU A 57 4.87 -20.27 -12.20
C LEU A 57 5.59 -21.62 -12.29
N ILE A 58 4.83 -22.73 -12.28
CA ILE A 58 5.37 -24.09 -12.38
C ILE A 58 6.18 -24.26 -13.68
N SER A 59 5.67 -23.76 -14.80
CA SER A 59 6.38 -23.85 -16.08
C SER A 59 7.71 -23.08 -16.10
N ARG A 60 7.85 -22.02 -15.29
CA ARG A 60 9.03 -21.14 -15.31
C ARG A 60 10.07 -21.47 -14.24
N PHE A 61 9.62 -21.93 -13.07
CA PHE A 61 10.48 -22.14 -11.90
C PHE A 61 10.48 -23.61 -11.42
N GLY A 62 9.64 -24.46 -12.01
CA GLY A 62 9.42 -25.83 -11.55
C GLY A 62 8.63 -25.88 -10.25
N ASP A 63 8.66 -27.04 -9.59
CA ASP A 63 7.84 -27.34 -8.41
C ASP A 63 8.57 -27.07 -7.08
N ARG A 64 9.44 -26.05 -7.04
CA ARG A 64 10.32 -25.82 -5.88
C ARG A 64 9.78 -24.73 -4.97
N SER A 65 9.38 -25.10 -3.75
CA SER A 65 9.23 -24.21 -2.58
C SER A 65 8.37 -22.96 -2.76
N ILE A 66 7.42 -22.97 -3.69
CA ILE A 66 6.48 -21.88 -3.94
C ILE A 66 5.10 -22.36 -3.54
N LEU A 67 4.40 -21.58 -2.72
CA LEU A 67 3.02 -21.87 -2.34
C LEU A 67 2.11 -20.80 -2.92
N LEU A 68 1.19 -21.22 -3.78
CA LEU A 68 0.13 -20.38 -4.33
C LEU A 68 -1.22 -20.74 -3.67
N THR A 69 -1.99 -19.75 -3.27
CA THR A 69 -3.29 -19.97 -2.64
C THR A 69 -4.20 -18.75 -2.78
N THR A 70 -5.51 -18.92 -2.58
CA THR A 70 -6.44 -17.79 -2.45
C THR A 70 -6.88 -17.61 -1.00
N LYS A 71 -7.08 -16.36 -0.59
CA LYS A 71 -7.60 -15.99 0.73
C LYS A 71 -8.27 -14.63 0.69
N ASP A 72 -9.45 -14.51 1.31
CA ASP A 72 -10.22 -13.27 1.40
C ASP A 72 -10.36 -12.53 0.06
N GLY A 73 -10.60 -13.28 -1.02
CA GLY A 73 -10.71 -12.72 -2.37
C GLY A 73 -9.40 -12.28 -3.01
N ARG A 74 -8.25 -12.65 -2.45
CA ARG A 74 -6.89 -12.29 -2.91
C ARG A 74 -6.12 -13.52 -3.30
N LEU A 75 -5.24 -13.40 -4.30
CA LEU A 75 -4.32 -14.45 -4.71
C LEU A 75 -2.95 -14.20 -4.06
N LEU A 76 -2.45 -15.19 -3.33
CA LEU A 76 -1.22 -15.11 -2.56
C LEU A 76 -0.16 -16.02 -3.18
N CYS A 77 1.07 -15.54 -3.24
CA CYS A 77 2.25 -16.32 -3.60
C CYS A 77 3.30 -16.17 -2.50
N ILE A 78 3.71 -17.29 -1.90
CA ILE A 78 4.76 -17.36 -0.89
C ILE A 78 5.99 -18.02 -1.53
N ALA A 79 7.14 -17.36 -1.44
CA ALA A 79 8.40 -17.87 -1.99
C ALA A 79 9.55 -17.64 -1.00
N PRO A 80 10.67 -18.38 -1.13
CA PRO A 80 11.88 -18.10 -0.36
C PRO A 80 12.37 -16.68 -0.63
N GLY A 81 12.84 -16.00 0.41
CA GLY A 81 13.20 -14.59 0.38
C GLY A 81 14.30 -14.21 -0.61
N HIS A 82 15.13 -15.18 -1.03
CA HIS A 82 16.16 -14.97 -2.05
C HIS A 82 15.65 -15.18 -3.50
N GLN A 83 14.39 -15.55 -3.71
CA GLN A 83 13.76 -15.78 -5.02
C GLN A 83 12.79 -14.64 -5.37
N GLU A 84 13.29 -13.41 -5.38
CA GLU A 84 12.48 -12.23 -5.69
C GLU A 84 11.89 -12.26 -7.12
N ASP A 85 12.57 -12.94 -8.03
CA ASP A 85 12.14 -13.16 -9.41
C ASP A 85 10.84 -13.96 -9.50
N VAL A 86 10.59 -14.89 -8.58
CA VAL A 86 9.33 -15.62 -8.47
C VAL A 86 8.18 -14.68 -8.18
N LEU A 87 8.31 -13.83 -7.15
CA LEU A 87 7.25 -12.90 -6.74
C LEU A 87 7.01 -11.81 -7.77
N THR A 88 8.08 -11.34 -8.43
CA THR A 88 7.98 -10.39 -9.55
C THR A 88 7.26 -11.01 -10.75
N TYR A 89 7.57 -12.28 -11.07
CA TYR A 89 6.88 -12.99 -12.14
C TYR A 89 5.42 -13.29 -11.80
N PHE A 90 5.14 -13.71 -10.57
CA PHE A 90 3.79 -13.84 -10.04
C PHE A 90 3.00 -12.54 -10.23
N ALA A 91 3.57 -11.41 -9.81
CA ALA A 91 2.92 -10.11 -9.92
C ALA A 91 2.56 -9.78 -11.37
N LYS A 92 3.48 -10.03 -12.31
CA LYS A 92 3.25 -9.85 -13.75
C LYS A 92 2.11 -10.74 -14.27
N GLN A 93 2.07 -12.00 -13.88
CA GLN A 93 1.02 -12.93 -14.33
C GLN A 93 -0.36 -12.57 -13.73
N ALA A 94 -0.41 -12.24 -12.44
CA ALA A 94 -1.63 -11.84 -11.77
C ALA A 94 -2.19 -10.52 -12.35
N TYR A 95 -1.32 -9.55 -12.62
CA TYR A 95 -1.70 -8.30 -13.29
C TYR A 95 -2.29 -8.55 -14.69
N ALA A 96 -1.58 -9.33 -15.52
CA ALA A 96 -2.04 -9.64 -16.87
C ALA A 96 -3.36 -10.40 -16.91
N ALA A 97 -3.65 -11.21 -15.88
CA ALA A 97 -4.86 -12.00 -15.79
C ALA A 97 -6.08 -11.22 -15.24
N THR A 98 -5.88 -10.01 -14.67
CA THR A 98 -6.94 -9.23 -14.02
C THR A 98 -7.23 -7.87 -14.62
N ASP A 99 -6.58 -7.54 -15.74
CA ASP A 99 -6.84 -6.32 -16.53
C ASP A 99 -6.87 -5.04 -15.66
N GLY A 100 -5.86 -4.89 -14.79
CA GLY A 100 -5.70 -3.68 -13.96
C GLY A 100 -5.74 -3.88 -12.44
N GLY A 101 -5.59 -5.11 -11.93
CA GLY A 101 -5.38 -5.35 -10.51
C GLY A 101 -4.06 -4.76 -9.97
N GLN A 102 -3.85 -4.80 -8.66
CA GLN A 102 -2.58 -4.43 -8.02
C GLN A 102 -1.99 -5.62 -7.27
N VAL A 103 -0.66 -5.70 -7.24
CA VAL A 103 0.06 -6.71 -6.47
C VAL A 103 1.02 -6.04 -5.51
N ALA A 104 0.93 -6.36 -4.22
CA ALA A 104 1.89 -5.93 -3.23
C ALA A 104 2.84 -7.05 -2.84
N ILE A 105 4.13 -6.74 -2.73
CA ILE A 105 5.19 -7.67 -2.32
C ILE A 105 5.74 -7.21 -0.97
N GLY A 106 5.56 -8.04 0.05
CA GLY A 106 6.18 -7.83 1.36
C GLY A 106 7.67 -8.14 1.32
N ARG A 107 8.42 -7.63 2.31
CA ARG A 107 9.86 -7.88 2.37
C ARG A 107 10.13 -9.32 2.80
N PRO A 108 11.29 -9.89 2.42
CA PRO A 108 11.77 -11.14 3.03
C PRO A 108 11.88 -11.03 4.55
N GLN A 109 11.19 -11.91 5.26
CA GLN A 109 11.22 -11.98 6.73
C GLN A 109 11.59 -13.39 7.19
N SER A 110 12.45 -13.47 8.20
CA SER A 110 13.04 -14.71 8.70
C SER A 110 12.25 -15.33 9.85
N GLY A 111 12.42 -16.64 10.01
CA GLY A 111 11.93 -17.39 11.16
C GLY A 111 10.44 -17.73 11.08
N PRO A 112 9.90 -18.37 12.16
CA PRO A 112 8.59 -19.01 12.12
C PRO A 112 7.42 -18.07 11.80
N GLY A 113 7.54 -16.78 12.11
CA GLY A 113 6.55 -15.74 11.82
C GLY A 113 6.82 -14.95 10.53
N GLY A 114 7.89 -15.24 9.79
CA GLY A 114 8.32 -14.42 8.65
C GLY A 114 7.28 -14.34 7.53
N VAL A 115 6.60 -15.45 7.22
CA VAL A 115 5.51 -15.46 6.23
C VAL A 115 4.39 -14.51 6.64
N VAL A 116 3.99 -14.51 7.92
CA VAL A 116 2.92 -13.64 8.43
C VAL A 116 3.32 -12.18 8.34
N GLN A 117 4.52 -11.85 8.81
CA GLN A 117 5.00 -10.47 8.78
C GLN A 117 5.12 -9.95 7.34
N SER A 118 5.65 -10.74 6.42
CA SER A 118 5.69 -10.35 5.00
C SER A 118 4.29 -10.24 4.39
N TYR A 119 3.35 -11.08 4.78
CA TYR A 119 1.96 -10.97 4.34
C TYR A 119 1.30 -9.68 4.83
N GLU A 120 1.45 -9.35 6.11
CA GLU A 120 0.93 -8.11 6.71
C GLU A 120 1.53 -6.86 6.05
N GLU A 121 2.83 -6.88 5.73
CA GLU A 121 3.48 -5.80 4.97
C GLU A 121 2.88 -5.61 3.57
N ALA A 122 2.58 -6.71 2.87
CA ALA A 122 1.93 -6.65 1.55
C ALA A 122 0.49 -6.10 1.67
N LEU A 123 -0.27 -6.52 2.69
CA LEU A 123 -1.62 -5.99 2.93
C LEU A 123 -1.60 -4.51 3.25
N SER A 124 -0.71 -4.10 4.15
CA SER A 124 -0.55 -2.69 4.53
C SER A 124 -0.19 -1.84 3.29
N SER A 125 0.65 -2.37 2.39
CA SER A 125 1.01 -1.68 1.14
C SER A 125 -0.19 -1.46 0.22
N LEU A 126 -1.10 -2.44 0.10
CA LEU A 126 -2.35 -2.29 -0.68
C LEU A 126 -3.29 -1.24 -0.07
N GLU A 127 -3.40 -1.21 1.26
CA GLU A 127 -4.21 -0.21 1.98
C GLU A 127 -3.64 1.20 1.84
N ILE A 128 -2.32 1.35 1.97
CA ILE A 128 -1.62 2.62 1.74
C ILE A 128 -1.84 3.09 0.30
N ALA A 129 -1.67 2.22 -0.69
CA ALA A 129 -1.89 2.57 -2.08
C ALA A 129 -3.32 3.02 -2.35
N GLU A 130 -4.31 2.38 -1.73
CA GLU A 130 -5.71 2.79 -1.84
C GLU A 130 -5.96 4.19 -1.23
N ARG A 131 -5.50 4.43 0.01
CA ARG A 131 -5.68 5.74 0.68
C ARG A 131 -4.89 6.87 0.00
N LEU A 132 -3.71 6.54 -0.52
CA LEU A 132 -2.82 7.50 -1.17
C LEU A 132 -2.98 7.52 -2.70
N GLY A 133 -3.93 6.78 -3.25
CA GLY A 133 -4.25 6.77 -4.67
C GLY A 133 -3.05 6.38 -5.56
N PHE A 134 -2.19 5.48 -5.09
CA PHE A 134 -1.13 4.92 -5.92
C PHE A 134 -1.72 3.91 -6.91
N ASP A 135 -1.42 4.09 -8.18
CA ASP A 135 -1.90 3.31 -9.31
C ASP A 135 -0.83 2.36 -9.88
N ASP A 136 0.36 2.32 -9.26
CA ASP A 136 1.40 1.37 -9.62
C ASP A 136 0.86 -0.07 -9.59
N PRO A 137 1.07 -0.86 -10.65
CA PRO A 137 0.55 -2.23 -10.74
C PRO A 137 1.24 -3.18 -9.75
N VAL A 138 2.47 -2.85 -9.35
CA VAL A 138 3.26 -3.61 -8.40
C VAL A 138 3.81 -2.68 -7.32
N LEU A 139 3.41 -2.93 -6.08
CA LEU A 139 3.82 -2.21 -4.89
C LEU A 139 4.83 -3.05 -4.14
N ARG A 140 5.94 -2.46 -3.70
CA ARG A 140 6.92 -3.13 -2.85
C ARG A 140 6.88 -2.50 -1.48
N ALA A 141 6.67 -3.31 -0.45
CA ALA A 141 6.64 -2.81 0.92
C ALA A 141 7.92 -2.08 1.33
N ALA A 142 9.07 -2.49 0.75
CA ALA A 142 10.36 -1.82 0.93
C ALA A 142 10.37 -0.35 0.50
N ASP A 143 9.59 0.01 -0.53
CA ASP A 143 9.52 1.36 -1.08
C ASP A 143 8.53 2.25 -0.30
N LEU A 144 7.69 1.62 0.54
CA LEU A 144 6.59 2.26 1.27
C LEU A 144 6.83 2.34 2.79
N LEU A 145 8.03 2.02 3.27
CA LEU A 145 8.34 1.90 4.71
C LEU A 145 8.10 3.17 5.53
N VAL A 146 8.08 4.34 4.90
CA VAL A 146 7.80 5.61 5.59
C VAL A 146 6.34 5.66 6.08
N TYR A 147 5.38 5.11 5.34
CA TYR A 147 3.96 5.26 5.67
C TYR A 147 3.54 4.47 6.92
N PRO A 148 3.95 3.21 7.13
CA PRO A 148 3.71 2.52 8.40
C PRO A 148 4.35 3.23 9.59
N VAL A 149 5.52 3.87 9.41
CA VAL A 149 6.14 4.67 10.48
C VAL A 149 5.28 5.86 10.84
N LEU A 150 4.77 6.59 9.83
CA LEU A 150 3.85 7.72 10.02
C LEU A 150 2.51 7.29 10.65
N ALA A 151 1.99 6.12 10.28
CA ALA A 151 0.72 5.61 10.77
C ALA A 151 0.79 4.97 12.17
N ARG A 152 1.98 4.72 12.71
CA ARG A 152 2.18 3.99 13.97
C ARG A 152 1.62 4.73 15.18
N ASP A 153 1.76 6.05 15.21
CA ASP A 153 1.17 6.91 16.23
C ASP A 153 -0.01 7.69 15.62
N ARG A 154 -1.17 7.03 15.60
CA ARG A 154 -2.41 7.59 15.04
C ARG A 154 -2.78 8.90 15.72
N GLN A 155 -2.60 9.01 17.03
CA GLN A 155 -2.96 10.21 17.79
C GLN A 155 -2.04 11.39 17.44
N ALA A 156 -0.73 11.18 17.42
CA ALA A 156 0.22 12.21 17.01
C ALA A 156 -0.02 12.67 15.56
N MET A 157 -0.36 11.73 14.66
CA MET A 157 -0.73 12.08 13.28
C MET A 157 -2.04 12.89 13.23
N ALA A 158 -3.06 12.49 13.99
CA ALA A 158 -4.33 13.21 14.07
C ALA A 158 -4.13 14.64 14.61
N ASP A 159 -3.29 14.82 15.62
CA ASP A 159 -2.97 16.13 16.18
C ASP A 159 -2.18 16.99 15.18
N LEU A 160 -1.25 16.40 14.40
CA LEU A 160 -0.56 17.10 13.31
C LEU A 160 -1.56 17.58 12.25
N VAL A 161 -2.48 16.72 11.81
CA VAL A 161 -3.52 17.07 10.83
C VAL A 161 -4.41 18.17 11.37
N ARG A 162 -4.92 18.01 12.60
CA ARG A 162 -5.84 18.98 13.23
C ARG A 162 -5.20 20.36 13.39
N ASN A 163 -3.96 20.42 13.85
CA ASN A 163 -3.26 21.68 14.09
C ASN A 163 -2.82 22.36 12.78
N THR A 164 -2.41 21.57 11.77
CA THR A 164 -1.85 22.12 10.53
C THR A 164 -2.93 22.43 9.49
N LEU A 165 -3.89 21.53 9.31
CA LEU A 165 -4.89 21.57 8.24
C LEU A 165 -6.30 21.90 8.76
N GLY A 166 -6.55 21.77 10.06
CA GLY A 166 -7.83 22.14 10.70
C GLY A 166 -8.33 23.54 10.32
N PRO A 167 -7.48 24.59 10.25
CA PRO A 167 -7.92 25.92 9.81
C PRO A 167 -8.55 25.96 8.41
N LEU A 168 -8.23 25.01 7.52
CA LEU A 168 -8.81 24.93 6.18
C LEU A 168 -10.33 24.68 6.21
N THR A 169 -10.87 24.11 7.29
CA THR A 169 -12.33 23.88 7.44
C THR A 169 -13.13 25.18 7.48
N THR A 170 -12.51 26.29 7.90
CA THR A 170 -13.13 27.62 7.95
C THR A 170 -13.24 28.28 6.57
N ALA A 171 -12.60 27.73 5.54
CA ALA A 171 -12.69 28.26 4.20
C ALA A 171 -14.11 28.09 3.64
N ARG A 172 -14.61 29.12 2.95
CA ARG A 172 -15.80 28.97 2.08
C ARG A 172 -15.59 27.80 1.10
N GLY A 173 -16.44 26.78 1.19
CA GLY A 173 -16.33 25.52 0.44
C GLY A 173 -15.68 24.36 1.19
N GLY A 174 -15.31 24.56 2.47
CA GLY A 174 -14.70 23.54 3.32
C GLY A 174 -13.21 23.31 3.01
N ALA A 175 -12.63 22.33 3.71
CA ALA A 175 -11.21 22.00 3.58
C ALA A 175 -10.88 21.29 2.26
N VAL A 176 -11.81 20.50 1.71
CA VAL A 176 -11.57 19.58 0.57
C VAL A 176 -10.90 20.26 -0.63
N PRO A 177 -11.39 21.38 -1.19
CA PRO A 177 -10.76 21.97 -2.38
C PRO A 177 -9.34 22.49 -2.14
N LEU A 178 -9.02 22.87 -0.90
CA LEU A 178 -7.68 23.33 -0.51
C LEU A 178 -6.76 22.14 -0.23
N LEU A 179 -7.28 21.05 0.33
CA LEU A 179 -6.56 19.80 0.48
C LEU A 179 -6.20 19.21 -0.88
N ASP A 180 -7.14 19.17 -1.83
CA ASP A 180 -6.90 18.74 -3.22
C ASP A 180 -5.81 19.59 -3.88
N THR A 181 -5.80 20.89 -3.59
CA THR A 181 -4.78 21.83 -4.07
C THR A 181 -3.40 21.46 -3.53
N LEU A 182 -3.28 21.17 -2.24
CA LEU A 182 -2.01 20.76 -1.63
C LEU A 182 -1.55 19.39 -2.15
N THR A 183 -2.44 18.42 -2.23
CA THR A 183 -2.14 17.08 -2.77
C THR A 183 -1.60 17.19 -4.19
N ALA A 184 -2.33 17.83 -5.10
CA ALA A 184 -1.89 18.00 -6.48
C ALA A 184 -0.58 18.80 -6.58
N TYR A 185 -0.39 19.80 -5.71
CA TYR A 185 0.83 20.61 -5.68
C TYR A 185 2.05 19.78 -5.26
N PHE A 186 1.95 18.98 -4.20
CA PHE A 186 3.04 18.12 -3.74
C PHE A 186 3.31 16.96 -4.70
N ASP A 187 2.29 16.32 -5.25
CA ASP A 187 2.42 15.23 -6.23
C ASP A 187 3.03 15.70 -7.57
N SER A 188 2.97 17.01 -7.83
CA SER A 188 3.60 17.65 -8.99
C SER A 188 5.02 18.15 -8.70
N GLY A 189 5.65 17.73 -7.59
CA GLY A 189 6.98 18.19 -7.20
C GLY A 189 7.02 19.69 -6.87
N CYS A 190 5.92 20.24 -6.35
CA CYS A 190 5.75 21.67 -6.08
C CYS A 190 5.76 22.56 -7.35
N VAL A 191 5.48 22.00 -8.53
CA VAL A 191 5.36 22.77 -9.78
C VAL A 191 3.92 23.26 -9.95
N ALA A 192 3.68 24.55 -9.70
CA ALA A 192 2.35 25.16 -9.78
C ALA A 192 1.66 25.00 -11.15
N ALA A 193 2.41 25.08 -12.25
CA ALA A 193 1.83 24.91 -13.58
C ALA A 193 1.28 23.49 -13.80
N GLU A 194 2.01 22.48 -13.35
CA GLU A 194 1.62 21.07 -13.47
C GLU A 194 0.45 20.74 -12.55
N ALA A 195 0.47 21.23 -11.30
CA ALA A 195 -0.64 21.05 -10.37
C ALA A 195 -1.93 21.73 -10.86
N ALA A 196 -1.82 22.93 -11.44
CA ALA A 196 -2.97 23.61 -12.04
C ALA A 196 -3.55 22.82 -13.22
N ARG A 197 -2.70 22.25 -14.09
CA ARG A 197 -3.11 21.38 -15.19
C ARG A 197 -3.87 20.15 -14.68
N ARG A 198 -3.35 19.46 -13.65
CA ARG A 198 -4.00 18.29 -13.03
C ARG A 198 -5.38 18.62 -12.46
N LEU A 199 -5.52 19.80 -11.87
CA LEU A 199 -6.80 20.26 -11.29
C LEU A 199 -7.72 20.98 -12.31
N SER A 200 -7.34 21.05 -13.59
CA SER A 200 -8.06 21.83 -14.62
C SER A 200 -8.30 23.29 -14.23
N LEU A 201 -7.30 23.91 -13.58
CA LEU A 201 -7.29 25.31 -13.15
C LEU A 201 -6.30 26.13 -13.98
N SER A 202 -6.48 27.46 -13.99
CA SER A 202 -5.39 28.35 -14.41
C SER A 202 -4.30 28.39 -13.33
N VAL A 203 -3.04 28.61 -13.74
CA VAL A 203 -1.92 28.76 -12.78
C VAL A 203 -2.23 29.86 -11.76
N ARG A 204 -2.82 30.97 -12.20
CA ARG A 204 -3.20 32.10 -11.33
C ARG A 204 -4.23 31.69 -10.27
N ALA A 205 -5.21 30.86 -10.63
CA ALA A 205 -6.19 30.33 -9.69
C ALA A 205 -5.55 29.38 -8.67
N LEU A 206 -4.60 28.54 -9.10
CA LEU A 206 -3.85 27.68 -8.18
C LEU A 206 -2.99 28.52 -7.20
N THR A 207 -2.24 29.49 -7.70
CA THR A 207 -1.43 30.40 -6.86
C THR A 207 -2.30 31.10 -5.82
N TYR A 208 -3.47 31.59 -6.21
CA TYR A 208 -4.43 32.19 -5.28
C TYR A 208 -4.89 31.20 -4.19
N ARG A 209 -5.15 29.92 -4.54
CA ARG A 209 -5.50 28.90 -3.55
C ARG A 209 -4.33 28.60 -2.60
N LEU A 210 -3.10 28.53 -3.09
CA LEU A 210 -1.90 28.34 -2.25
C LEU A 210 -1.67 29.53 -1.30
N GLU A 211 -1.84 30.76 -1.77
CA GLU A 211 -1.81 31.95 -0.92
C GLU A 211 -2.91 31.93 0.14
N ARG A 212 -4.11 31.47 -0.23
CA ARG A 212 -5.22 31.33 0.72
C ARG A 212 -4.93 30.28 1.78
N ILE A 213 -4.36 29.13 1.40
CA ILE A 213 -3.90 28.12 2.35
C ILE A 213 -2.91 28.76 3.33
N HIS A 214 -1.92 29.49 2.83
CA HIS A 214 -0.95 30.16 3.69
C HIS A 214 -1.60 31.15 4.67
N LYS A 215 -2.57 31.95 4.22
CA LYS A 215 -3.29 32.87 5.11
C LYS A 215 -4.11 32.17 6.19
N LEU A 216 -4.65 30.98 5.91
CA LEU A 216 -5.47 30.22 6.85
C LEU A 216 -4.62 29.42 7.85
N THR A 217 -3.54 28.79 7.39
CA THR A 217 -2.72 27.88 8.21
C THR A 217 -1.49 28.55 8.81
N GLY A 218 -1.10 29.74 8.32
CA GLY A 218 0.19 30.37 8.62
C GLY A 218 1.38 29.71 7.93
N ALA A 219 1.22 28.50 7.37
CA ALA A 219 2.29 27.74 6.73
C ALA A 219 2.31 27.98 5.22
N ASN A 220 3.46 28.38 4.67
CA ASN A 220 3.61 28.65 3.24
C ASN A 220 3.99 27.36 2.48
N PRO A 221 3.13 26.83 1.58
CA PRO A 221 3.45 25.61 0.82
C PRO A 221 4.63 25.76 -0.15
N SER A 222 5.10 26.96 -0.44
CA SER A 222 6.28 27.19 -1.28
C SER A 222 7.57 27.29 -0.47
N ASP A 223 7.49 27.45 0.86
CA ASP A 223 8.65 27.56 1.74
C ASP A 223 9.15 26.18 2.20
N ALA A 224 10.43 25.88 1.98
CA ALA A 224 11.03 24.60 2.32
C ALA A 224 10.85 24.19 3.79
N SER A 225 10.92 25.16 4.70
CA SER A 225 10.79 24.93 6.14
C SER A 225 9.38 24.48 6.54
N HIS A 226 8.35 25.03 5.89
CA HIS A 226 6.95 24.70 6.15
C HIS A 226 6.47 23.49 5.34
N ARG A 227 7.04 23.27 4.16
CA ARG A 227 6.61 22.24 3.19
C ARG A 227 6.58 20.85 3.79
N TYR A 228 7.64 20.44 4.49
CA TYR A 228 7.71 19.09 5.04
C TYR A 228 6.54 18.80 5.99
N MET A 229 6.29 19.71 6.94
CA MET A 229 5.16 19.60 7.86
C MET A 229 3.81 19.55 7.13
N LEU A 230 3.58 20.46 6.17
CA LEU A 230 2.34 20.48 5.39
C LEU A 230 2.14 19.20 4.58
N GLN A 231 3.19 18.71 3.92
CA GLN A 231 3.13 17.49 3.12
C GLN A 231 2.87 16.27 4.01
N THR A 232 3.53 16.15 5.16
CA THR A 232 3.26 15.07 6.12
C THR A 232 1.83 15.16 6.67
N ALA A 233 1.32 16.36 6.96
CA ALA A 233 -0.06 16.54 7.39
C ALA A 233 -1.06 16.17 6.28
N VAL A 234 -0.77 16.44 5.00
CA VAL A 234 -1.61 16.03 3.87
C VAL A 234 -1.61 14.50 3.72
N ILE A 235 -0.45 13.86 3.82
CA ILE A 235 -0.35 12.39 3.84
C ILE A 235 -1.17 11.83 5.02
N GLY A 236 -0.99 12.41 6.21
CA GLY A 236 -1.75 12.05 7.41
C GLY A 236 -3.26 12.18 7.23
N ALA A 237 -3.72 13.29 6.64
CA ALA A 237 -5.14 13.51 6.37
C ALA A 237 -5.71 12.40 5.50
N ARG A 238 -5.02 12.03 4.41
CA ARG A 238 -5.43 10.94 3.52
C ARG A 238 -5.39 9.58 4.19
N LEU A 239 -4.35 9.30 4.99
CA LEU A 239 -4.25 8.08 5.78
C LEU A 239 -5.36 7.97 6.84
N LEU A 240 -5.88 9.09 7.35
CA LEU A 240 -6.94 9.13 8.36
C LEU A 240 -8.34 9.39 7.77
N ASP A 241 -8.47 9.41 6.45
CA ASP A 241 -9.71 9.73 5.72
C ASP A 241 -10.30 11.13 6.04
N TRP A 242 -9.48 12.06 6.53
CA TRP A 242 -9.90 13.43 6.84
C TRP A 242 -9.99 14.28 5.56
N PRO A 243 -11.02 15.13 5.38
CA PRO A 243 -12.02 15.56 6.37
C PRO A 243 -13.33 14.77 6.39
N ALA A 244 -13.43 13.64 5.70
CA ALA A 244 -14.64 12.81 5.69
C ALA A 244 -14.80 12.00 6.99
N GLY A 245 -13.68 11.50 7.53
CA GLY A 245 -13.57 10.80 8.79
C GLY A 245 -13.19 11.71 9.97
N GLU A 246 -13.55 11.26 11.17
CA GLU A 246 -13.16 11.90 12.42
C GLU A 246 -11.70 11.56 12.81
N LEU A 247 -10.99 12.58 13.34
CA LEU A 247 -9.60 12.48 13.78
C LEU A 247 -9.48 11.94 15.21
#